data_AF-A0A7H4Q6G7-F1
#
_entry.id   AF-A0A7H4Q6G7-F1
#
_cell.length_a   1.000
_cell.length_b   1.000
_cell.length_c   1.000
_cell.angle_alpha   90.00
_cell.angle_beta   90.00
_cell.angle_gamma   90.00
#
_symmetry.space_group_name_H-M   'P 1'
#
loop_
_entity.id
_entity.type
_entity.pdbx_description
1 polymer ?
#
loop_
_entity_poly.entity_id
_entity_poly.type
_entity_poly.pdbx_seq_one_letter_code
_entity_poly.pdbx_strand_id
1 'polypeptide(L)'
;MQISQLRIKSRQRGQGMTEYIIIVALIAVSAIGVYSLFGQTIRNQTSGLAQEMSGGNAQTDITNAQTNAGDARTNGNKKKDMGTYNDNNNGAMQK
;
A
#
# COMPACT_ATOMS: atom_id res chain seq x y z
N MET A 1 -0.73 55.15 32.49
CA MET A 1 0.11 54.65 31.38
C MET A 1 0.22 53.14 31.56
N GLN A 2 -0.53 52.34 30.80
CA GLN A 2 -0.50 50.88 30.92
C GLN A 2 0.49 50.32 29.89
N ILE A 3 1.48 49.56 30.38
CA ILE A 3 2.48 48.90 29.54
C ILE A 3 1.94 47.50 29.21
N SER A 4 1.47 47.33 27.97
CA SER A 4 0.99 46.05 27.45
C SER A 4 2.17 45.08 27.26
N GLN A 5 2.20 44.02 28.05
CA GLN A 5 3.21 42.96 27.99
C GLN A 5 3.04 42.13 26.70
N LEU A 6 4.04 42.14 25.82
CA LEU A 6 4.10 41.30 24.62
C LEU A 6 4.45 39.86 25.02
N ARG A 7 3.49 38.94 24.92
CA ARG A 7 3.70 37.51 25.21
C ARG A 7 4.51 36.86 24.08
N ILE A 8 5.78 36.56 24.34
CA ILE A 8 6.64 35.82 23.42
C ILE A 8 6.16 34.36 23.37
N LYS A 9 5.66 33.92 22.20
CA LYS A 9 5.28 32.53 21.95
C LYS A 9 6.56 31.70 21.81
N SER A 10 6.88 30.86 22.80
CA SER A 10 8.03 29.94 22.71
C SER A 10 7.84 29.00 21.53
N ARG A 11 8.74 29.04 20.54
CA ARG A 11 8.80 28.03 19.48
C ARG A 11 9.16 26.69 20.12
N GLN A 12 8.26 25.70 20.04
CA GLN A 12 8.50 24.34 20.52
C GLN A 12 9.68 23.74 19.74
N ARG A 13 10.87 23.76 20.34
CA ARG A 13 12.03 23.03 19.82
C ARG A 13 11.81 21.55 20.14
N GLY A 14 11.52 20.76 19.10
CA GLY A 14 11.22 19.33 19.21
C GLY A 14 9.91 18.91 18.54
N GLN A 15 9.01 19.86 18.20
CA GLN A 15 7.74 19.54 17.56
C GLN A 15 7.94 18.76 16.24
N GLY A 16 8.93 19.15 15.42
CA GLY A 16 9.23 18.44 14.18
C GLY A 16 9.85 17.06 14.37
N MET A 17 10.91 16.92 15.18
CA MET A 17 11.75 15.70 15.18
C MET A 17 10.97 14.43 15.57
N THR A 18 10.15 14.48 16.61
CA THR A 18 9.35 13.31 17.05
C THR A 18 8.17 13.02 16.12
N GLU A 19 7.55 14.05 15.53
CA GLU A 19 6.45 13.86 14.56
C GLU A 19 6.98 13.25 13.26
N TYR A 20 8.16 13.67 12.79
CA TYR A 20 8.78 13.10 11.60
C TYR A 20 9.20 11.65 11.80
N ILE A 21 9.70 11.27 12.98
CA ILE A 21 10.08 9.87 13.26
C ILE A 21 8.87 8.94 13.12
N ILE A 22 7.69 9.35 13.60
CA ILE A 22 6.47 8.54 13.48
C ILE A 22 6.05 8.39 12.01
N ILE A 23 6.04 9.49 11.25
CA ILE A 23 5.67 9.45 9.82
C ILE A 23 6.66 8.57 9.03
N VAL A 24 7.97 8.72 9.28
CA VAL A 24 9.01 7.91 8.64
C VAL A 24 8.84 6.42 8.98
N ALA A 25 8.54 6.09 10.24
CA ALA A 25 8.29 4.71 10.64
C ALA A 25 7.09 4.09 9.90
N LEU A 26 6.00 4.85 9.73
CA LEU A 26 4.81 4.40 9.00
C LEU A 26 5.10 4.18 7.50
N ILE A 27 5.87 5.09 6.88
CA ILE A 27 6.30 4.95 5.49
C ILE A 27 7.19 3.72 5.33
N ALA A 28 8.14 3.50 6.24
CA ALA A 28 9.06 2.36 6.18
C ALA A 28 8.33 1.02 6.26
N VAL A 29 7.39 0.87 7.20
CA VAL A 29 6.58 -0.35 7.33
C VAL A 29 5.73 -0.59 6.08
N SER A 30 5.09 0.47 5.55
CA SER A 30 4.30 0.39 4.31
C SER A 30 5.17 0.01 3.11
N ALA A 31 6.37 0.57 3.02
CA ALA A 31 7.31 0.28 1.94
C ALA A 31 7.78 -1.18 1.95
N ILE A 32 8.09 -1.76 3.12
CA ILE A 32 8.45 -3.18 3.24
C ILE A 32 7.33 -4.06 2.67
N GLY A 33 6.07 -3.77 3.04
CA GLY A 33 4.90 -4.48 2.53
C GLY A 33 4.77 -4.39 1.01
N VAL A 34 4.78 -3.16 0.46
CA VAL A 34 4.63 -2.93 -0.99
C VAL A 34 5.79 -3.55 -1.78
N TYR A 35 7.04 -3.36 -1.35
CA TYR A 35 8.20 -3.94 -2.04
C TYR A 35 8.20 -5.47 -2.00
N SER A 36 7.75 -6.08 -0.91
CA SER A 36 7.67 -7.55 -0.82
C SER A 36 6.63 -8.12 -1.80
N LEU A 37 5.44 -7.53 -1.85
CA LEU A 37 4.35 -7.99 -2.71
C LEU A 37 4.62 -7.67 -4.18
N PHE A 38 5.02 -6.44 -4.46
CA PHE A 38 5.29 -5.97 -5.82
C PHE A 38 6.54 -6.67 -6.40
N GLY A 39 7.57 -6.91 -5.58
CA GLY A 39 8.76 -7.66 -5.99
C GLY A 39 8.45 -9.12 -6.33
N GLN A 40 7.54 -9.77 -5.60
CA GLN A 40 7.06 -11.11 -5.94
C GLN A 40 6.30 -11.11 -7.28
N THR A 41 5.41 -10.15 -7.50
CA THR A 41 4.66 -10.03 -8.76
C THR A 41 5.57 -9.82 -9.96
N ILE A 42 6.52 -8.87 -9.88
CA ILE A 42 7.48 -8.63 -10.96
C ILE A 42 8.32 -9.87 -11.22
N ARG A 43 8.81 -10.56 -10.18
CA ARG A 43 9.61 -11.77 -10.34
C ARG A 43 8.81 -12.88 -11.01
N ASN A 44 7.57 -13.10 -10.61
CA ASN A 44 6.70 -14.13 -11.20
C ASN A 44 6.41 -13.82 -12.67
N GLN A 45 6.07 -12.58 -13.02
CA GLN A 45 5.85 -12.17 -14.41
C GLN A 45 7.13 -12.27 -15.25
N THR A 46 8.27 -11.87 -14.70
CA THR A 46 9.58 -11.99 -15.37
C THR A 46 9.97 -13.46 -15.56
N SER A 47 9.65 -14.31 -14.58
CA SER A 47 9.86 -15.76 -14.68
C SER A 47 9.00 -16.38 -15.78
N GLY A 48 7.73 -15.99 -15.89
CA GLY A 48 6.85 -16.45 -16.98
C GLY A 48 7.33 -16.01 -18.35
N LEU A 49 7.75 -14.74 -18.48
CA LEU A 49 8.37 -14.23 -19.71
C LEU A 49 9.68 -14.94 -20.06
N ALA A 50 10.53 -15.22 -19.06
CA ALA A 50 11.77 -15.96 -19.25
C ALA A 50 11.51 -17.42 -19.64
N GLN A 51 10.49 -18.06 -19.06
CA GLN A 51 9.99 -19.38 -19.44
C GLN A 51 9.55 -19.38 -20.90
N GLU A 52 8.68 -18.46 -21.29
CA GLU A 52 8.16 -18.34 -22.66
C GLU A 52 9.31 -18.06 -23.66
N MET A 53 10.24 -17.18 -23.31
CA MET A 53 11.43 -16.87 -24.11
C MET A 53 12.41 -18.05 -24.19
N SER A 54 12.44 -18.94 -23.20
CA SER A 54 13.20 -20.19 -23.23
C SER A 54 12.51 -21.33 -24.01
N GLY A 55 11.30 -21.09 -24.53
CA GLY A 55 10.47 -22.10 -25.20
C GLY A 55 9.68 -23.01 -24.25
N GLY A 56 9.67 -22.68 -22.95
CA GLY A 56 8.86 -23.33 -21.92
C GLY A 56 7.41 -22.85 -21.95
N ASN A 57 6.48 -23.75 -21.63
CA ASN A 57 5.05 -23.46 -21.67
C ASN A 57 4.63 -22.54 -20.50
N ALA A 58 4.48 -21.25 -20.77
CA ALA A 58 4.08 -20.21 -19.80
C ALA A 58 2.56 -20.14 -19.55
N GLN A 59 1.75 -21.11 -20.01
CA GLN A 59 0.29 -21.10 -19.90
C GLN A 59 -0.21 -20.91 -18.45
N THR A 60 0.51 -21.46 -17.47
CA THR A 60 0.18 -21.31 -16.04
C THR A 60 0.35 -19.86 -15.57
N ASP A 61 1.42 -19.17 -15.98
CA ASP A 61 1.65 -17.76 -15.60
C ASP A 61 0.67 -16.82 -16.29
N ILE A 62 0.32 -17.11 -17.55
CA ILE A 62 -0.72 -16.39 -18.29
C ILE A 62 -2.08 -16.54 -17.60
N THR A 63 -2.43 -17.77 -17.19
CA THR A 63 -3.69 -18.05 -16.48
C THR A 63 -3.74 -17.29 -15.16
N ASN A 64 -2.65 -17.34 -14.37
CA ASN A 64 -2.55 -16.62 -13.11
C ASN A 64 -2.65 -15.10 -13.29
N ALA A 65 -2.03 -14.54 -14.34
CA ALA A 65 -2.13 -13.12 -14.66
C ALA A 65 -3.57 -12.70 -15.02
N GLN A 66 -4.28 -13.54 -15.79
CA GLN A 66 -5.70 -13.29 -16.12
C GLN A 66 -6.60 -13.34 -14.88
N THR A 67 -6.40 -14.29 -13.97
CA THR A 67 -7.13 -14.36 -12.70
C THR A 67 -6.90 -13.12 -11.86
N ASN A 68 -5.64 -12.72 -11.66
CA ASN A 68 -5.29 -11.51 -10.89
C ASN A 68 -5.89 -10.24 -11.50
N ALA A 69 -5.91 -10.13 -12.84
CA ALA A 69 -6.54 -9.02 -13.53
C ALA A 69 -8.07 -8.98 -13.32
N GLY A 70 -8.72 -10.15 -13.32
CA GLY A 70 -10.14 -10.30 -13.02
C GLY A 70 -10.50 -9.89 -11.58
N ASP A 71 -9.70 -10.31 -10.61
CA ASP A 71 -9.88 -9.95 -9.20
C ASP A 71 -9.64 -8.45 -8.97
N ALA A 72 -8.62 -7.87 -9.60
CA ALA A 72 -8.35 -6.43 -9.55
C ALA A 72 -9.50 -5.62 -10.16
N ARG A 73 -10.05 -6.05 -11.29
CA ARG A 73 -11.23 -5.43 -11.93
C ARG A 73 -12.46 -5.51 -11.02
N THR A 74 -12.71 -6.68 -10.43
CA THR A 74 -13.83 -6.91 -9.50
C THR A 74 -13.71 -6.03 -8.26
N ASN A 75 -12.50 -5.94 -7.69
CA ASN A 75 -12.25 -5.12 -6.51
C ASN A 75 -12.28 -3.61 -6.81
N GLY A 76 -11.84 -3.20 -8.00
CA GLY A 76 -11.94 -1.81 -8.47
C GLY A 76 -13.39 -1.36 -8.74
N ASN A 77 -14.26 -2.28 -9.16
CA ASN A 77 -15.68 -2.00 -9.37
C ASN A 77 -16.51 -1.98 -8.07
N LYS A 78 -15.94 -2.39 -6.92
CA LYS A 78 -16.61 -2.28 -5.63
C LYS A 78 -16.59 -0.83 -5.17
N LYS A 79 -17.76 -0.23 -5.00
CA LYS A 79 -17.91 1.13 -4.46
C LYS A 79 -17.48 1.15 -2.98
N LYS A 80 -16.39 1.87 -2.69
CA LYS A 80 -15.81 2.02 -1.35
C LYS A 80 -16.26 3.36 -0.77
N ASP A 81 -17.38 3.36 -0.06
CA ASP A 81 -17.88 4.52 0.69
C ASP A 81 -17.77 4.25 2.19
N MET A 82 -17.94 5.28 3.02
CA MET A 82 -17.98 5.14 4.49
C MET A 82 -19.06 4.15 4.97
N GLY A 83 -20.11 3.92 4.17
CA GLY A 83 -21.14 2.90 4.45
C GLY A 83 -20.72 1.47 4.13
N THR A 84 -19.73 1.26 3.27
CA THR A 84 -19.23 -0.08 2.85
C THR A 84 -17.87 -0.42 3.47
N TYR A 85 -17.48 0.33 4.52
CA TYR A 85 -16.23 0.14 5.25
C TYR A 85 -16.15 -1.24 5.93
N ASN A 86 -17.29 -1.79 6.37
CA ASN A 86 -17.38 -3.16 6.91
C ASN A 86 -17.53 -4.25 5.83
N ASP A 87 -17.93 -3.84 4.62
CA ASP A 87 -18.05 -4.61 3.37
C ASP A 87 -16.96 -5.64 3.12
N ASN A 88 -15.72 -5.19 3.31
CA ASN A 88 -14.55 -5.92 2.86
C ASN A 88 -13.85 -6.71 3.96
N ASN A 89 -14.13 -6.42 5.22
CA ASN A 89 -13.53 -7.14 6.34
C ASN A 89 -14.24 -8.48 6.60
N ASN A 90 -15.54 -8.55 6.28
CA ASN A 90 -16.35 -9.75 6.52
C ASN A 90 -16.21 -10.84 5.44
N GLY A 91 -15.56 -10.52 4.30
CA GLY A 91 -15.20 -11.49 3.26
C GLY A 91 -13.90 -12.25 3.55
N ALA A 92 -13.06 -11.74 4.46
CA ALA A 92 -11.83 -12.40 4.90
C ALA A 92 -12.05 -13.36 6.09
N MET A 93 -13.25 -13.38 6.68
CA MET A 93 -13.64 -14.25 7.81
C MET A 93 -14.62 -15.36 7.43
N GLN A 94 -14.78 -15.64 6.14
CA GLN A 94 -15.62 -16.73 5.64
C GLN A 94 -14.84 -17.64 4.69
N LYS A 95 -13.71 -18.18 5.14
CA LYS A 95 -13.21 -19.52 4.77
C LYS A 95 -12.29 -20.03 5.86
#